data_AF-A0A4Y9LXW2-F1
#
_entry.id   AF-A0A4Y9LXW2-F1
#
_cell.length_a   1.000
_cell.length_b   1.000
_cell.length_c   1.000
_cell.angle_alpha   90.00
_cell.angle_beta   90.00
_cell.angle_gamma   90.00
#
_symmetry.space_group_name_H-M   'P 1'
#
loop_
_entity.id
_entity.type
_entity.pdbx_description
1 polymer ?
#
loop_
_entity_poly.entity_id
_entity_poly.type
_entity_poly.pdbx_seq_one_letter_code
_entity_poly.pdbx_strand_id
1 'polypeptide(L)'
;MRNLFFILAIVVTFFFSSSNSMWAADEMRWPEAIGQLLGEKTRALTCARAFRTYASKKQLPGGIAAYNAAKADYDQIIGGLSIAIVQGKDPGNLSDLQTNLEHGVKHLEAFCKMADAVRPKREGEKGVWDTLLKLPIDELIKSVGQGVSTLYTDHRKDDELTRQTINNGLSAARWPEFEAIKRQ
;
A
#
# COMPACT_ATOMS: atom_id res chain seq x y z
N MET A 1 14.14 -61.36 29.49
CA MET A 1 12.88 -61.11 28.76
C MET A 1 12.65 -59.60 28.72
N ARG A 2 12.48 -59.01 27.51
CA ARG A 2 11.61 -57.86 27.13
C ARG A 2 11.52 -56.66 28.11
N ASN A 3 11.69 -55.38 27.79
CA ASN A 3 11.71 -54.54 26.59
C ASN A 3 12.29 -53.18 27.07
N LEU A 4 13.31 -52.57 26.45
CA LEU A 4 13.19 -51.64 25.31
C LEU A 4 12.02 -50.64 25.43
N PHE A 5 12.25 -49.51 26.11
CA PHE A 5 11.53 -48.26 25.89
C PHE A 5 12.53 -47.10 25.80
N PHE A 6 12.95 -46.84 24.56
CA PHE A 6 13.55 -45.57 24.14
C PHE A 6 12.51 -44.47 24.36
N ILE A 7 12.77 -43.54 25.28
CA ILE A 7 12.05 -42.26 25.31
C ILE A 7 13.00 -41.22 24.69
N LEU A 8 12.88 -41.07 23.39
CA LEU A 8 13.49 -39.98 22.64
C LEU A 8 12.67 -38.72 22.94
N ALA A 9 13.17 -37.84 23.81
CA ALA A 9 12.57 -36.54 24.06
C ALA A 9 12.83 -35.64 22.84
N ILE A 10 11.90 -35.65 21.89
CA ILE A 10 11.87 -34.66 20.81
C ILE A 10 11.40 -33.34 21.44
N VAL A 11 12.35 -32.49 21.79
CA VAL A 11 12.09 -31.08 22.07
C VAL A 11 11.67 -30.44 20.76
N VAL A 12 10.37 -30.44 20.49
CA VAL A 12 9.78 -29.62 19.42
C VAL A 12 9.92 -28.18 19.87
N THR A 13 11.03 -27.54 19.49
CA THR A 13 11.11 -26.09 19.45
C THR A 13 10.05 -25.64 18.45
N PHE A 14 8.87 -25.28 18.98
CA PHE A 14 7.93 -24.43 18.30
C PHE A 14 8.67 -23.12 18.01
N PHE A 15 9.30 -23.06 16.83
CA PHE A 15 9.51 -21.78 16.17
C PHE A 15 8.11 -21.26 15.88
N PHE A 16 7.57 -20.50 16.84
CA PHE A 16 6.57 -19.50 16.55
C PHE A 16 7.27 -18.50 15.62
N SER A 17 7.31 -18.82 14.32
CA SER A 17 7.46 -17.79 13.30
C SER A 17 6.22 -16.92 13.41
N SER A 18 6.29 -15.94 14.30
CA SER A 18 5.46 -14.76 14.21
C SER A 18 5.77 -14.12 12.87
N SER A 19 4.96 -14.42 11.87
CA SER A 19 4.84 -13.66 10.63
C SER A 19 4.31 -12.27 10.98
N ASN A 20 5.13 -11.49 11.68
CA ASN A 20 4.86 -10.09 11.96
C ASN A 20 5.29 -9.32 10.71
N SER A 21 4.28 -8.80 10.02
CA SER A 21 4.34 -7.57 9.21
C SER A 21 5.38 -7.55 8.08
N MET A 22 4.88 -7.80 6.87
CA MET A 22 5.53 -7.67 5.55
C MET A 22 6.00 -6.24 5.19
N TRP A 23 6.39 -5.42 6.17
CA TRP A 23 6.69 -3.99 6.06
C TRP A 23 7.89 -3.67 6.94
N ALA A 24 9.11 -3.95 6.47
CA ALA A 24 10.32 -3.49 7.13
C ALA A 24 10.68 -2.09 6.61
N ALA A 25 10.11 -1.05 7.22
CA ALA A 25 10.42 0.35 6.87
C ALA A 25 11.93 0.66 6.97
N ASP A 26 12.65 0.01 7.88
CA ASP A 26 14.10 0.21 8.12
C ASP A 26 14.99 -0.13 6.91
N GLU A 27 14.48 -0.88 5.93
CA GLU A 27 15.18 -1.21 4.68
C GLU A 27 14.55 -0.57 3.42
N MET A 28 13.50 0.24 3.59
CA MET A 28 12.74 0.77 2.46
C MET A 28 13.55 1.83 1.69
N ARG A 29 13.86 1.53 0.43
CA ARG A 29 14.50 2.49 -0.49
C ARG A 29 13.43 3.21 -1.32
N TRP A 30 13.88 4.23 -2.05
CA TRP A 30 13.01 5.11 -2.82
C TRP A 30 12.11 4.39 -3.86
N PRO A 31 12.62 3.45 -4.68
CA PRO A 31 11.79 2.72 -5.63
C PRO A 31 10.67 1.92 -4.95
N GLU A 32 10.96 1.27 -3.83
CA GLU A 32 10.02 0.47 -3.06
C GLU A 32 8.93 1.35 -2.45
N ALA A 33 9.31 2.47 -1.81
CA ALA A 33 8.36 3.43 -1.26
C ALA A 33 7.40 3.98 -2.34
N ILE A 34 7.93 4.37 -3.51
CA ILE A 34 7.11 4.87 -4.62
C ILE A 34 6.19 3.78 -5.18
N GLY A 35 6.73 2.57 -5.42
CA GLY A 35 5.95 1.45 -5.94
C GLY A 35 4.78 1.09 -5.03
N GLN A 36 5.01 1.12 -3.72
CA GLN A 36 3.99 0.87 -2.71
C GLN A 36 2.90 1.94 -2.70
N LEU A 37 3.26 3.24 -2.71
CA LEU A 37 2.28 4.33 -2.77
C LEU A 37 1.42 4.28 -4.04
N LEU A 38 2.01 3.88 -5.17
CA LEU A 38 1.28 3.69 -6.43
C LEU A 38 0.35 2.47 -6.39
N GLY A 39 0.74 1.40 -5.70
CA GLY A 39 -0.12 0.26 -5.40
C GLY A 39 -1.36 0.68 -4.61
N GLU A 40 -1.15 1.43 -3.53
CA GLU A 40 -2.26 1.91 -2.69
C GLU A 40 -3.16 2.92 -3.42
N LYS A 41 -2.59 3.81 -4.26
CA LYS A 41 -3.37 4.66 -5.17
C LYS A 41 -4.25 3.82 -6.11
N THR A 42 -3.70 2.78 -6.72
CA THR A 42 -4.45 1.90 -7.64
C THR A 42 -5.61 1.21 -6.93
N ARG A 43 -5.37 0.72 -5.71
CA ARG A 43 -6.39 0.13 -4.85
C ARG A 43 -7.48 1.14 -4.48
N ALA A 44 -7.10 2.33 -4.02
CA ALA A 44 -8.03 3.41 -3.67
C ALA A 44 -8.92 3.81 -4.86
N LEU A 45 -8.34 4.00 -6.04
CA LEU A 45 -9.09 4.33 -7.24
C LEU A 45 -10.06 3.23 -7.65
N THR A 46 -9.68 1.96 -7.49
CA THR A 46 -10.57 0.82 -7.79
C THR A 46 -11.78 0.82 -6.87
N CYS A 47 -11.58 0.97 -5.56
CA CYS A 47 -12.66 1.07 -4.59
C CYS A 47 -13.54 2.31 -4.83
N ALA A 48 -12.93 3.46 -5.14
CA ALA A 48 -13.66 4.69 -5.38
C ALA A 48 -14.54 4.62 -6.63
N ARG A 49 -14.06 4.01 -7.72
CA ARG A 49 -14.89 3.75 -8.91
C ARG A 49 -16.08 2.87 -8.56
N ALA A 50 -15.84 1.75 -7.86
CA ALA A 50 -16.92 0.85 -7.44
C ALA A 50 -17.94 1.57 -6.55
N PHE A 51 -17.49 2.28 -5.51
CA PHE A 51 -18.37 3.03 -4.63
C PHE A 51 -19.18 4.08 -5.39
N ARG A 52 -18.54 4.86 -6.28
CA ARG A 52 -19.23 5.86 -7.11
C ARG A 52 -20.27 5.25 -8.05
N THR A 53 -20.04 4.04 -8.54
CA THR A 53 -20.97 3.34 -9.44
C THR A 53 -22.22 2.86 -8.70
N TYR A 54 -22.07 2.31 -7.48
CA TYR A 54 -23.16 1.59 -6.80
C TYR A 54 -23.76 2.29 -5.58
N ALA A 55 -23.05 3.25 -4.97
CA ALA A 55 -23.56 3.93 -3.78
C ALA A 55 -24.81 4.77 -4.09
N SER A 56 -25.79 4.71 -3.20
CA SER A 56 -26.94 5.61 -3.23
C SER A 56 -26.54 7.04 -2.85
N LYS A 57 -27.38 8.03 -3.20
CA LYS A 57 -27.19 9.43 -2.79
C LYS A 57 -27.07 9.61 -1.27
N LYS A 58 -27.70 8.74 -0.47
CA LYS A 58 -27.62 8.77 1.00
C LYS A 58 -26.28 8.25 1.51
N GLN A 59 -25.67 7.29 0.82
CA GLN A 59 -24.37 6.71 1.21
C GLN A 59 -23.19 7.56 0.73
N LEU A 60 -23.37 8.33 -0.35
CA LEU A 60 -22.31 9.07 -1.00
C LEU A 60 -21.51 10.01 -0.08
N PRO A 61 -22.13 10.85 0.78
CA PRO A 61 -21.37 11.75 1.65
C PRO A 61 -20.43 11.02 2.61
N GLY A 62 -20.89 9.91 3.19
CA GLY A 62 -20.07 9.11 4.12
C GLY A 62 -18.88 8.45 3.43
N GLY A 63 -19.07 7.93 2.21
CA GLY A 63 -17.96 7.35 1.45
C GLY A 63 -16.97 8.38 0.91
N ILE A 64 -17.44 9.58 0.52
CA ILE A 64 -16.54 10.70 0.17
C ILE A 64 -15.68 11.07 1.38
N ALA A 65 -16.28 11.21 2.56
CA ALA A 65 -15.53 11.50 3.78
C ALA A 65 -14.49 10.42 4.10
N ALA A 66 -14.86 9.14 3.99
CA ALA A 66 -13.93 8.03 4.21
C ALA A 66 -12.79 7.98 3.18
N TYR A 67 -13.09 8.25 1.90
CA TYR A 67 -12.07 8.37 0.85
C TYR A 67 -11.10 9.52 1.15
N ASN A 68 -11.63 10.70 1.50
CA ASN A 68 -10.83 11.89 1.78
C ASN A 68 -9.96 11.72 3.02
N ALA A 69 -10.44 11.00 4.05
CA ALA A 69 -9.64 10.66 5.22
C ALA A 69 -8.44 9.78 4.83
N ALA A 70 -8.68 8.71 4.08
CA ALA A 70 -7.59 7.86 3.58
C ALA A 70 -6.62 8.64 2.68
N LYS A 71 -7.15 9.45 1.76
CA LYS A 71 -6.34 10.33 0.89
C LYS A 71 -5.43 11.25 1.70
N ALA A 72 -5.96 11.87 2.77
CA ALA A 72 -5.19 12.79 3.61
C ALA A 72 -3.99 12.09 4.29
N ASP A 73 -4.15 10.85 4.75
CA ASP A 73 -3.03 10.08 5.30
C ASP A 73 -1.92 9.86 4.25
N TYR A 74 -2.30 9.50 3.01
CA TYR A 74 -1.33 9.30 1.93
C TYR A 74 -0.70 10.61 1.45
N ASP A 75 -1.45 11.71 1.42
CA ASP A 75 -0.90 13.03 1.12
C ASP A 75 0.11 13.48 2.19
N GLN A 76 -0.14 13.16 3.47
CA GLN A 76 0.81 13.39 4.56
C GLN A 76 2.08 12.56 4.39
N ILE A 77 1.97 11.28 4.05
CA ILE A 77 3.13 10.41 3.79
C ILE A 77 3.95 10.96 2.62
N ILE A 78 3.30 11.33 1.51
CA ILE A 78 3.95 11.92 0.33
C ILE A 78 4.65 13.23 0.72
N GLY A 79 4.02 14.08 1.53
CA GLY A 79 4.62 15.32 2.03
C GLY A 79 5.87 15.07 2.88
N GLY A 80 5.82 14.11 3.79
CA GLY A 80 6.97 13.71 4.62
C GLY A 80 8.14 13.18 3.78
N LEU A 81 7.85 12.35 2.77
CA LEU A 81 8.84 11.85 1.83
C LEU A 81 9.44 12.99 0.98
N SER A 82 8.64 13.94 0.50
CA SER A 82 9.15 15.12 -0.21
C SER A 82 10.12 15.95 0.65
N ILE A 83 9.85 16.08 1.95
CA ILE A 83 10.77 16.75 2.90
C ILE A 83 12.06 15.94 3.07
N ALA A 84 11.96 14.60 3.16
CA ALA A 84 13.12 13.72 3.29
C ALA A 84 14.10 13.88 2.11
N ILE A 85 13.59 14.04 0.88
CA ILE A 85 14.40 14.32 -0.31
C ILE A 85 15.22 15.60 -0.15
N VAL A 86 14.59 16.68 0.33
CA VAL A 86 15.26 17.97 0.55
C VAL A 86 16.33 17.87 1.64
N GLN A 87 16.09 17.04 2.65
CA GLN A 87 17.02 16.79 3.75
C GLN A 87 18.11 15.75 3.44
N GLY A 88 18.10 15.14 2.25
CA GLY A 88 19.03 14.07 1.88
C GLY A 88 18.85 12.79 2.71
N LYS A 89 17.65 12.54 3.23
CA LYS A 89 17.32 11.36 4.04
C LYS A 89 16.64 10.28 3.20
N ASP A 90 16.93 9.03 3.51
CA ASP A 90 16.21 7.88 2.96
C ASP A 90 14.85 7.65 3.65
N PRO A 91 13.88 7.00 2.97
CA PRO A 91 12.55 6.75 3.51
C PRO A 91 12.57 5.98 4.84
N GLY A 92 13.44 4.98 4.98
CA GLY A 92 13.56 4.20 6.21
C GLY A 92 14.01 4.99 7.44
N ASN A 93 14.61 6.17 7.25
CA ASN A 93 15.03 7.04 8.35
C ASN A 93 13.90 7.97 8.85
N LEU A 94 12.69 7.85 8.31
CA LEU A 94 11.52 8.57 8.79
C LEU A 94 10.85 7.77 9.92
N SER A 95 11.07 8.21 11.17
CA SER A 95 10.60 7.53 12.39
C SER A 95 9.11 7.17 12.36
N ASP A 96 8.30 8.00 11.71
CA ASP A 96 6.84 7.87 11.72
C ASP A 96 6.30 7.28 10.41
N LEU A 97 7.15 6.98 9.42
CA LEU A 97 6.70 6.52 8.10
C LEU A 97 5.92 5.21 8.20
N GLN A 98 6.43 4.24 8.95
CA GLN A 98 5.75 2.95 9.15
C GLN A 98 4.38 3.13 9.81
N THR A 99 4.31 3.91 10.89
CA THR A 99 3.06 4.20 11.61
C THR A 99 2.05 4.91 10.70
N ASN A 100 2.50 5.90 9.93
CA ASN A 100 1.64 6.64 9.00
C ASN A 100 1.13 5.74 7.88
N LEU A 101 2.00 4.88 7.33
CA LEU A 101 1.65 3.88 6.32
C LEU A 101 0.59 2.90 6.85
N GLU A 102 0.77 2.35 8.05
CA GLU A 102 -0.21 1.46 8.67
C GLU A 102 -1.55 2.15 8.93
N HIS A 103 -1.53 3.42 9.31
CA HIS A 103 -2.73 4.22 9.51
C HIS A 103 -3.48 4.44 8.17
N GLY A 104 -2.76 4.87 7.14
CA GLY A 104 -3.32 5.05 5.79
C GLY A 104 -3.89 3.76 5.21
N VAL A 105 -3.23 2.62 5.41
CA VAL A 105 -3.74 1.29 5.02
C VAL A 105 -5.05 0.98 5.71
N LYS A 106 -5.18 1.24 7.01
CA LYS A 106 -6.41 0.98 7.77
C LYS A 106 -7.57 1.84 7.28
N HIS A 107 -7.36 3.14 7.02
CA HIS A 107 -8.40 4.01 6.50
C HIS A 107 -8.81 3.65 5.07
N LEU A 108 -7.84 3.33 4.20
CA LEU A 108 -8.14 2.80 2.87
C LEU A 108 -8.93 1.49 2.97
N GLU A 109 -8.58 0.63 3.93
CA GLU A 109 -9.31 -0.61 4.17
C GLU A 109 -10.77 -0.37 4.59
N ALA A 110 -10.99 0.57 5.51
CA ALA A 110 -12.33 0.96 5.90
C ALA A 110 -13.15 1.49 4.72
N PHE A 111 -12.57 2.39 3.91
CA PHE A 111 -13.24 2.93 2.72
C PHE A 111 -13.58 1.85 1.70
N CYS A 112 -12.63 0.98 1.37
CA CYS A 112 -12.86 -0.10 0.42
C CYS A 112 -13.91 -1.11 0.93
N LYS A 113 -14.08 -1.29 2.25
CA LYS A 113 -15.16 -2.12 2.83
C LYS A 113 -16.52 -1.49 2.57
N MET A 114 -16.62 -0.17 2.64
CA MET A 114 -17.83 0.57 2.23
C MET A 114 -18.09 0.40 0.72
N ALA A 115 -17.05 0.46 -0.11
CA ALA A 115 -17.14 0.20 -1.56
C ALA A 115 -17.70 -1.18 -1.89
N ASP A 116 -17.29 -2.20 -1.15
CA ASP A 116 -17.78 -3.56 -1.34
C ASP A 116 -19.22 -3.73 -0.82
N ALA A 117 -19.56 -3.11 0.30
CA ALA A 117 -20.90 -3.19 0.90
C ALA A 117 -22.01 -2.59 0.02
N VAL A 118 -21.69 -1.63 -0.86
CA VAL A 118 -22.67 -1.04 -1.79
C VAL A 118 -22.83 -1.84 -3.09
N ARG A 119 -21.94 -2.79 -3.39
CA ARG A 119 -22.05 -3.58 -4.61
C ARG A 119 -23.24 -4.56 -4.53
N PRO A 120 -23.96 -4.76 -5.65
CA PRO A 120 -24.91 -5.88 -5.75
C PRO A 120 -24.16 -7.19 -5.54
N LYS A 121 -24.59 -8.01 -4.56
CA LYS A 121 -24.05 -9.35 -4.37
C LYS A 121 -24.59 -10.26 -5.47
N ARG A 122 -23.73 -10.70 -6.39
CA ARG A 122 -24.05 -11.79 -7.33
C ARG A 122 -23.61 -13.11 -6.72
N GLU A 123 -24.45 -14.13 -6.79
CA GLU A 123 -24.06 -15.48 -6.36
C GLU A 123 -22.80 -15.93 -7.10
N GLY A 124 -21.77 -16.34 -6.36
CA GLY A 124 -20.47 -16.77 -6.90
C GLY A 124 -19.46 -15.66 -7.25
N GLU A 125 -19.83 -14.38 -7.17
CA GLU A 125 -18.92 -13.26 -7.45
C GLU A 125 -18.10 -12.92 -6.20
N LYS A 126 -16.78 -13.17 -6.27
CA LYS A 126 -15.84 -12.80 -5.21
C LYS A 126 -15.78 -11.26 -5.07
N GLY A 127 -15.66 -10.76 -3.85
CA GLY A 127 -15.70 -9.31 -3.57
C GLY A 127 -14.60 -8.55 -4.33
N VAL A 128 -14.71 -7.20 -4.44
CA VAL A 128 -13.57 -6.39 -4.96
C VAL A 128 -12.32 -6.71 -4.13
N TRP A 129 -12.53 -6.97 -2.84
CA TRP A 129 -11.54 -7.41 -1.87
C TRP A 129 -10.79 -8.67 -2.23
N ASP A 130 -11.50 -9.73 -2.62
CA ASP A 130 -10.88 -10.99 -3.03
C ASP A 130 -10.08 -10.87 -4.33
N THR A 131 -10.39 -9.85 -5.14
CA THR A 131 -9.68 -9.58 -6.41
C THR A 131 -8.48 -8.66 -6.16
N LEU A 132 -8.62 -7.62 -5.33
CA LEU A 132 -7.55 -6.67 -4.98
C LEU A 132 -6.49 -7.30 -4.07
N LEU A 133 -6.86 -8.14 -3.10
CA LEU A 133 -5.92 -8.90 -2.27
C LEU A 133 -5.14 -9.96 -3.08
N LYS A 134 -5.64 -10.32 -4.26
CA LYS A 134 -4.99 -11.26 -5.19
C LYS A 134 -4.26 -10.59 -6.34
N LEU A 135 -4.39 -9.27 -6.49
CA LEU A 135 -3.49 -8.58 -7.39
C LEU A 135 -2.09 -8.77 -6.80
N PRO A 136 -1.12 -9.26 -7.58
CA PRO A 136 0.25 -9.25 -7.14
C PRO A 136 0.65 -7.77 -7.13
N ILE A 137 0.40 -7.10 -6.00
CA ILE A 137 0.91 -5.75 -5.74
C ILE A 137 2.43 -5.81 -5.92
N ASP A 138 3.05 -6.95 -5.60
CA ASP A 138 4.43 -7.29 -5.91
C ASP A 138 4.81 -7.12 -7.40
N GLU A 139 3.93 -7.45 -8.35
CA GLU A 139 4.24 -7.31 -9.79
C GLU A 139 4.14 -5.85 -10.23
N LEU A 140 3.22 -5.08 -9.64
CA LEU A 140 3.11 -3.64 -9.85
C LEU A 140 4.26 -2.87 -9.19
N ILE A 141 4.62 -3.27 -7.96
CA ILE A 141 5.79 -2.79 -7.22
C ILE A 141 7.06 -3.18 -7.97
N LYS A 142 7.18 -4.39 -8.54
CA LYS A 142 8.33 -4.79 -9.36
C LYS A 142 8.38 -4.04 -10.68
N SER A 143 7.27 -3.90 -11.39
CA SER A 143 7.21 -3.18 -12.67
C SER A 143 7.62 -1.71 -12.51
N VAL A 144 7.04 -1.03 -11.51
CA VAL A 144 7.35 0.38 -11.26
C VAL A 144 8.69 0.51 -10.54
N GLY A 145 8.96 -0.34 -9.56
CA GLY A 145 10.22 -0.41 -8.83
C GLY A 145 11.40 -0.71 -9.74
N GLN A 146 11.26 -1.54 -10.78
CA GLN A 146 12.30 -1.75 -11.80
C GLN A 146 12.46 -0.53 -12.69
N GLY A 147 11.37 0.14 -13.09
CA GLY A 147 11.45 1.37 -13.89
C GLY A 147 12.20 2.48 -13.14
N VAL A 148 11.86 2.68 -11.86
CA VAL A 148 12.51 3.67 -10.99
C VAL A 148 13.91 3.21 -10.57
N SER A 149 14.11 1.92 -10.27
CA SER A 149 15.41 1.37 -9.88
C SER A 149 16.42 1.43 -11.03
N THR A 150 16.02 1.15 -12.28
CA THR A 150 16.91 1.25 -13.44
C THR A 150 17.37 2.69 -13.65
N LEU A 151 16.45 3.65 -13.54
CA LEU A 151 16.77 5.08 -13.54
C LEU A 151 17.67 5.47 -12.36
N TYR A 152 17.46 4.88 -11.18
CA TYR A 152 18.22 5.17 -9.97
C TYR A 152 19.64 4.60 -10.02
N THR A 153 19.83 3.39 -10.56
CA THR A 153 21.14 2.75 -10.67
C THR A 153 22.04 3.40 -11.72
N ASP A 154 21.47 3.88 -12.83
CA ASP A 154 22.24 4.57 -13.88
C ASP A 154 22.59 6.02 -13.51
N HIS A 155 21.77 6.70 -12.71
CA HIS A 155 21.90 8.14 -12.44
C HIS A 155 22.39 8.53 -11.05
N ARG A 156 22.83 7.60 -10.19
CA ARG A 156 23.38 7.95 -8.86
C ARG A 156 24.64 8.84 -8.89
N LYS A 157 25.16 9.16 -10.09
CA LYS A 157 26.23 10.17 -10.31
C LYS A 157 25.68 11.59 -10.49
N ASP A 158 24.38 11.77 -10.68
CA ASP A 158 23.68 13.05 -10.86
C ASP A 158 22.54 13.19 -9.82
N ASP A 159 22.85 13.87 -8.72
CA ASP A 159 21.98 14.03 -7.55
C ASP A 159 20.71 14.84 -7.87
N GLU A 160 20.73 15.70 -8.89
CA GLU A 160 19.56 16.50 -9.27
C GLU A 160 18.55 15.66 -10.03
N LEU A 161 19.01 14.92 -11.06
CA LEU A 161 18.14 14.04 -11.85
C LEU A 161 17.53 12.92 -11.00
N THR A 162 18.28 12.41 -10.04
CA THR A 162 17.79 11.42 -9.06
C THR A 162 16.64 12.00 -8.23
N ARG A 163 16.82 13.19 -7.65
CA ARG A 163 15.77 13.86 -6.85
C ARG A 163 14.53 14.19 -7.68
N GLN A 164 14.71 14.61 -8.94
CA GLN A 164 13.59 14.86 -9.85
C GLN A 164 12.79 13.60 -10.15
N THR A 165 13.47 12.49 -10.44
CA THR A 165 12.83 11.18 -10.65
C THR A 165 11.99 10.77 -9.44
N ILE A 166 12.54 10.91 -8.23
CA ILE A 166 11.83 10.58 -7.00
C ILE A 166 10.61 11.50 -6.81
N ASN A 167 10.78 12.82 -6.97
CA ASN A 167 9.69 13.79 -6.86
C ASN A 167 8.56 13.53 -7.87
N ASN A 168 8.90 13.13 -9.10
CA ASN A 168 7.94 12.73 -10.12
C ASN A 168 7.17 11.47 -9.70
N GLY A 169 7.85 10.47 -9.13
CA GLY A 169 7.23 9.27 -8.57
C GLY A 169 6.25 9.58 -7.43
N LEU A 170 6.67 10.41 -6.47
CA LEU A 170 5.80 10.85 -5.37
C LEU A 170 4.59 11.66 -5.86
N SER A 171 4.80 12.53 -6.86
CA SER A 171 3.72 13.31 -7.47
C SER A 171 2.72 12.40 -8.21
N ALA A 172 3.22 11.39 -8.93
CA ALA A 172 2.38 10.39 -9.59
C ALA A 172 1.58 9.54 -8.61
N ALA A 173 2.08 9.38 -7.38
CA ALA A 173 1.39 8.65 -6.31
C ALA A 173 0.25 9.43 -5.64
N ARG A 174 0.09 10.74 -5.90
CA ARG A 174 -1.02 11.52 -5.35
C ARG A 174 -2.36 11.08 -5.89
N TRP A 175 -3.36 11.05 -5.03
CA TRP A 175 -4.71 10.64 -5.39
C TRP A 175 -5.49 11.87 -5.92
N PRO A 176 -6.36 11.69 -6.93
CA PRO A 176 -7.27 12.76 -7.34
C PRO A 176 -8.35 13.00 -6.28
N GLU A 177 -9.03 14.14 -6.35
CA GLU A 177 -10.27 14.35 -5.60
C GLU A 177 -11.35 13.34 -6.03
N PHE A 178 -12.23 12.96 -5.10
CA PHE A 178 -13.25 11.93 -5.37
C PHE A 178 -14.15 12.30 -6.56
N GLU A 179 -14.47 13.58 -6.71
CA GLU A 179 -15.29 14.17 -7.77
C GLU A 179 -14.71 13.91 -9.16
N ALA A 180 -13.38 13.88 -9.27
CA ALA A 180 -12.65 13.69 -10.53
C ALA A 180 -12.56 12.20 -10.95
N ILE A 181 -12.94 11.27 -10.08
CA ILE A 181 -12.92 9.84 -10.38
C ILE A 181 -14.13 9.50 -11.24
N LYS A 182 -13.88 9.02 -12.47
CA LYS A 182 -14.94 8.58 -13.39
C LYS A 182 -15.58 7.28 -12.90
N ARG A 183 -16.88 7.09 -13.17
CA ARG A 183 -17.55 5.78 -13.01
C ARG A 183 -16.94 4.79 -14.01
N GLN A 184 -16.96 3.50 -13.65
CA GLN A 184 -16.61 2.43 -14.58
C GLN A 184 -17.56 2.38 -15.77
#